data_AF-A0A418VBV8-F1
#
_entry.id   AF-A0A418VBV8-F1
#
_cell.length_a   1.000
_cell.length_b   1.000
_cell.length_c   1.000
_cell.angle_alpha   90.00
_cell.angle_beta   90.00
_cell.angle_gamma   90.00
#
_symmetry.space_group_name_H-M   'P 1'
#
loop_
_entity.id
_entity.type
_entity.pdbx_description
1 polymer ?
#
loop_
_entity_poly.entity_id
_entity_poly.type
_entity_poly.pdbx_seq_one_letter_code
_entity_poly.pdbx_strand_id
1 'polypeptide(L)'
;MSQRSISGRRPRGRAGAPALVLLGVLGLSACGSGTTDGTGSVRTDALTFENTSVPVAYVGEEFKANMLVSGGVGPYAYRVASGSLPPGVTFSGGVLSGTPKQAGTYAFTLEASDANLSNKVARYTLNVNELPPLSLEPMLPPGEIRGETRIPVVVKAPRAVRAARFTWDLGKDVQVTRVQAADTSSPVFWRQEGSVLNVDLGFKAVPRSGTRVALVTVKPLKPGTISASNFWYESRDGAGKVLGEKKRPQAAPAALPAAAPAGTTPANGTPTTDKTTSPGTPPASGTSTDTSTGSEKTPAPVTSPTPTPPASPAPTPPQTPGQGQP
;
A
#
# COMPACT_ATOMS: atom_id res chain seq x y z
N MET A 1 15.51 18.97 67.99
CA MET A 1 16.37 19.90 68.75
C MET A 1 16.95 20.92 67.76
N SER A 2 16.64 22.21 67.95
CA SER A 2 17.07 23.44 67.21
C SER A 2 16.79 23.55 65.70
N GLN A 3 15.96 24.45 65.11
CA GLN A 3 15.59 25.89 65.24
C GLN A 3 16.50 26.94 64.53
N ARG A 4 15.81 27.96 63.96
CA ARG A 4 16.20 29.24 63.29
C ARG A 4 16.33 29.19 61.77
N SER A 5 15.51 29.82 60.90
CA SER A 5 14.72 31.08 60.86
C SER A 5 15.53 32.38 60.69
N ILE A 6 15.27 33.11 59.58
CA ILE A 6 15.40 34.57 59.30
C ILE A 6 14.82 34.75 57.87
N SER A 7 13.57 35.19 57.64
CA SER A 7 12.91 36.51 57.82
C SER A 7 13.32 37.57 56.79
N GLY A 8 12.40 37.91 55.89
CA GLY A 8 12.55 39.03 54.93
C GLY A 8 12.15 40.39 55.49
N ARG A 9 12.13 41.41 54.61
CA ARG A 9 11.26 42.62 54.64
C ARG A 9 11.64 43.63 53.54
N ARG A 10 10.67 44.02 52.71
CA ARG A 10 10.51 45.41 52.21
C ARG A 10 10.12 46.29 53.44
N PRO A 11 10.26 47.65 53.50
CA PRO A 11 9.51 48.58 52.63
C PRO A 11 9.97 50.08 52.58
N ARG A 12 9.09 50.92 51.97
CA ARG A 12 8.89 52.40 52.13
C ARG A 12 9.98 53.31 51.51
N GLY A 13 9.70 54.41 50.81
CA GLY A 13 8.50 55.25 50.71
C GLY A 13 8.75 56.63 51.36
N ARG A 14 8.71 57.70 50.53
CA ARG A 14 8.34 59.11 50.83
C ARG A 14 9.45 60.12 51.18
N ALA A 15 9.54 61.17 50.34
CA ALA A 15 9.71 62.62 50.61
C ALA A 15 10.08 63.29 49.26
N GLY A 16 9.52 64.39 48.76
CA GLY A 16 9.05 65.63 49.39
C GLY A 16 9.86 66.78 48.75
N ALA A 17 9.19 67.65 47.97
CA ALA A 17 9.72 68.76 47.13
C ALA A 17 10.39 69.91 47.95
N PRO A 18 10.95 71.05 47.40
CA PRO A 18 10.28 71.96 46.42
C PRO A 18 11.15 72.80 45.42
N ALA A 19 10.45 73.31 44.38
CA ALA A 19 10.48 74.64 43.73
C ALA A 19 11.78 75.34 43.25
N LEU A 20 11.80 75.76 41.96
CA LEU A 20 11.82 77.19 41.57
C LEU A 20 11.45 77.40 40.08
N VAL A 21 10.80 78.52 39.82
CA VAL A 21 10.14 79.02 38.60
C VAL A 21 11.11 79.90 37.77
N LEU A 22 11.03 79.93 36.42
CA LEU A 22 10.88 81.17 35.63
C LEU A 22 10.82 80.95 34.09
N LEU A 23 9.77 81.57 33.51
CA LEU A 23 9.64 82.32 32.24
C LEU A 23 10.13 81.75 30.89
N GLY A 24 9.25 81.84 29.89
CA GLY A 24 9.41 81.36 28.52
C GLY A 24 9.94 82.38 27.51
N VAL A 25 9.87 82.01 26.22
CA VAL A 25 9.76 82.86 25.01
C VAL A 25 9.48 81.94 23.81
N LEU A 26 8.55 82.34 22.94
CA LEU A 26 8.31 81.75 21.62
C LEU A 26 9.46 82.09 20.65
N GLY A 27 9.86 81.12 19.83
CA GLY A 27 10.73 81.32 18.66
C GLY A 27 10.37 80.33 17.55
N LEU A 28 9.85 80.86 16.45
CA LEU A 28 9.43 80.16 15.23
C LEU A 28 10.63 79.65 14.41
N SER A 29 10.38 78.59 13.64
CA SER A 29 11.04 78.21 12.38
C SER A 29 12.37 77.44 12.43
N ALA A 30 12.31 76.16 12.06
CA ALA A 30 13.12 75.67 10.95
C ALA A 30 12.46 74.44 10.30
N CYS A 31 12.19 74.60 9.01
CA CYS A 31 11.82 73.56 8.06
C CYS A 31 12.83 72.41 8.11
N GLY A 32 12.30 71.20 8.23
CA GLY A 32 13.04 69.95 8.13
C GLY A 32 12.08 68.88 7.66
N SER A 33 11.49 69.11 6.49
CA SER A 33 10.77 68.11 5.71
C SER A 33 11.73 66.98 5.35
N GLY A 34 11.86 66.03 6.27
CA GLY A 34 12.27 64.67 5.98
C GLY A 34 11.03 63.85 5.67
N THR A 35 10.32 64.17 4.58
CA THR A 35 9.67 63.11 3.82
C THR A 35 10.80 62.18 3.40
N THR A 36 11.04 61.16 4.22
CA THR A 36 11.65 59.97 3.68
C THR A 36 10.54 59.36 2.85
N ASP A 37 10.40 59.86 1.61
CA ASP A 37 9.96 59.07 0.47
C ASP A 37 11.04 58.00 0.27
N GLY A 38 11.17 57.13 1.27
CA GLY A 38 11.61 55.79 1.06
C GLY A 38 10.40 55.10 0.47
N THR A 39 10.27 55.15 -0.85
CA THR A 39 9.84 53.96 -1.57
C THR A 39 10.88 52.88 -1.26
N GLY A 40 10.81 52.36 -0.03
CA GLY A 40 11.35 51.07 0.32
C GLY A 40 10.55 50.09 -0.51
N SER A 41 10.98 49.90 -1.75
CA SER A 41 10.79 48.64 -2.43
C SER A 41 11.45 47.62 -1.53
N VAL A 42 10.69 47.11 -0.57
CA VAL A 42 10.97 45.84 0.06
C VAL A 42 11.01 44.89 -1.12
N ARG A 43 12.22 44.57 -1.58
CA ARG A 43 12.40 43.55 -2.59
C ARG A 43 12.11 42.23 -1.89
N THR A 44 10.84 41.95 -1.67
CA THR A 44 10.39 40.64 -1.23
C THR A 44 10.74 39.68 -2.35
N ASP A 45 11.42 38.58 -2.01
CA ASP A 45 11.61 37.48 -2.93
C ASP A 45 10.27 37.10 -3.54
N ALA A 46 10.25 36.74 -4.83
CA ALA A 46 9.00 36.40 -5.49
C ALA A 46 8.34 35.20 -4.82
N LEU A 47 7.03 35.28 -4.58
CA LEU A 47 6.25 34.16 -4.06
C LEU A 47 6.46 32.93 -4.96
N THR A 48 6.93 31.84 -4.39
CA THR A 48 7.22 30.60 -5.11
C THR A 48 6.78 29.38 -4.31
N PHE A 49 6.35 28.34 -5.01
CA PHE A 49 6.23 27.02 -4.39
C PHE A 49 7.61 26.37 -4.30
N GLU A 50 7.90 25.74 -3.16
CA GLU A 50 9.16 25.01 -2.94
C GLU A 50 9.10 23.60 -3.52
N ASN A 51 7.92 22.98 -3.47
CA ASN A 51 7.72 21.65 -4.02
C ASN A 51 7.71 21.69 -5.54
N THR A 52 8.59 20.90 -6.17
CA THR A 52 8.59 20.67 -7.62
C THR A 52 7.80 19.42 -8.01
N SER A 53 7.47 18.56 -7.05
CA SER A 53 6.71 17.33 -7.25
C SER A 53 5.92 16.95 -5.99
N VAL A 54 4.96 16.04 -6.17
CA VAL A 54 4.17 15.45 -5.09
C VAL A 54 4.57 13.99 -4.94
N PRO A 55 4.76 13.47 -3.70
CA PRO A 55 5.05 12.06 -3.50
C PRO A 55 3.94 11.16 -4.07
N VAL A 56 4.31 9.98 -4.54
CA VAL A 56 3.36 8.95 -4.98
C VAL A 56 2.49 8.54 -3.80
N ALA A 57 1.19 8.38 -4.03
CA ALA A 57 0.25 7.83 -3.07
C ALA A 57 -0.18 6.41 -3.47
N TYR A 58 -0.75 5.68 -2.52
CA TYR A 58 -1.27 4.34 -2.75
C TYR A 58 -2.72 4.23 -2.31
N VAL A 59 -3.51 3.43 -3.02
CA VAL A 59 -4.91 3.17 -2.67
C VAL A 59 -5.01 2.56 -1.28
N GLY A 60 -5.87 3.14 -0.43
CA GLY A 60 -6.15 2.65 0.92
C GLY A 60 -5.12 3.02 1.99
N GLU A 61 -3.98 3.64 1.62
CA GLU A 61 -2.98 4.13 2.57
C GLU A 61 -3.24 5.60 2.94
N GLU A 62 -2.91 5.97 4.17
CA GLU A 62 -2.94 7.37 4.58
C GLU A 62 -1.87 8.16 3.80
N PHE A 63 -2.31 9.22 3.16
CA PHE A 63 -1.46 10.12 2.39
C PHE A 63 -1.42 11.49 3.06
N LYS A 64 -0.21 12.05 3.20
CA LYS A 64 0.00 13.42 3.67
C LYS A 64 1.20 14.03 2.95
N ALA A 65 1.01 15.20 2.34
CA ALA A 65 2.07 15.97 1.70
C ALA A 65 1.89 17.46 1.98
N ASN A 66 2.98 18.11 2.39
CA ASN A 66 3.00 19.55 2.64
C ASN A 66 3.43 20.27 1.36
N MET A 67 2.66 21.28 0.98
CA MET A 67 2.88 22.17 -0.15
C MET A 67 3.31 23.53 0.40
N LEU A 68 4.61 23.78 0.39
CA LEU A 68 5.23 24.95 1.00
C LEU A 68 5.46 26.06 -0.03
N VAL A 69 5.36 27.30 0.43
CA VAL A 69 5.71 28.49 -0.33
C VAL A 69 6.72 29.33 0.44
N SER A 70 7.58 30.01 -0.30
CA SER A 70 8.55 30.99 0.20
C SER A 70 8.57 32.24 -0.67
N GLY A 71 9.26 33.29 -0.19
CA GLY A 71 9.13 34.63 -0.72
C GLY A 71 7.77 35.26 -0.37
N GLY A 72 7.48 36.45 -0.91
CA GLY A 72 6.27 37.21 -0.63
C GLY A 72 6.18 37.69 0.82
N VAL A 73 4.98 38.11 1.22
CA VAL A 73 4.66 38.56 2.58
C VAL A 73 3.56 37.70 3.18
N GLY A 74 3.88 36.96 4.25
CA GLY A 74 2.87 36.22 5.00
C GLY A 74 1.80 37.13 5.63
N PRO A 75 0.59 36.63 5.92
CA PRO A 75 0.15 35.24 5.79
C PRO A 75 -0.10 34.80 4.34
N TYR A 76 0.08 33.49 4.09
CA TYR A 76 -0.22 32.87 2.79
C TYR A 76 -1.59 32.19 2.81
N ALA A 77 -2.36 32.35 1.74
CA ALA A 77 -3.59 31.62 1.50
C ALA A 77 -3.41 30.65 0.32
N TYR A 78 -4.10 29.51 0.38
CA TYR A 78 -3.96 28.42 -0.58
C TYR A 78 -5.32 28.02 -1.13
N ARG A 79 -5.37 27.67 -2.42
CA ARG A 79 -6.54 27.02 -3.03
C ARG A 79 -6.14 26.06 -4.16
N VAL A 80 -7.04 25.13 -4.46
CA VAL A 80 -7.00 24.37 -5.72
C VAL A 80 -7.64 25.24 -6.79
N ALA A 81 -6.85 25.73 -7.74
CA ALA A 81 -7.32 26.60 -8.81
C ALA A 81 -8.03 25.82 -9.93
N SER A 82 -7.59 24.59 -10.22
CA SER A 82 -8.21 23.71 -11.22
C SER A 82 -7.73 22.26 -11.10
N GLY A 83 -8.38 21.37 -11.84
CA GLY A 83 -8.09 19.93 -11.87
C GLY A 83 -8.86 19.16 -10.81
N SER A 84 -8.44 17.91 -10.57
CA SER A 84 -9.10 17.02 -9.62
C SER A 84 -8.10 16.39 -8.67
N LEU A 85 -8.50 16.25 -7.41
CA LEU A 85 -7.79 15.44 -6.44
C LEU A 85 -8.32 14.00 -6.47
N PRO A 86 -7.52 13.00 -6.08
CA PRO A 86 -8.01 11.64 -5.94
C PRO A 86 -9.20 11.57 -4.98
N PRO A 87 -10.21 10.72 -5.24
CA PRO A 87 -11.30 10.50 -4.30
C PRO A 87 -10.77 10.09 -2.92
N GLY A 88 -11.16 10.84 -1.88
CA GLY A 88 -10.69 10.64 -0.51
C GLY A 88 -9.46 11.45 -0.09
N VAL A 89 -8.88 12.25 -1.00
CA VAL A 89 -7.82 13.22 -0.70
C VAL A 89 -8.38 14.64 -0.78
N THR A 90 -7.99 15.49 0.17
CA THR A 90 -8.36 16.91 0.25
C THR A 90 -7.13 17.79 0.36
N PHE A 91 -7.27 19.07 0.01
CA PHE A 91 -6.23 20.08 0.19
C PHE A 91 -6.73 21.17 1.13
N SER A 92 -6.02 21.39 2.23
CA SER A 92 -6.36 22.42 3.21
C SER A 92 -5.10 22.98 3.88
N GLY A 93 -5.02 24.31 4.00
CA GLY A 93 -3.91 24.98 4.71
C GLY A 93 -2.52 24.62 4.19
N GLY A 94 -2.37 24.39 2.88
CA GLY A 94 -1.09 23.96 2.30
C GLY A 94 -0.78 22.46 2.47
N VAL A 95 -1.73 21.64 2.93
CA VAL A 95 -1.51 20.20 3.13
C VAL A 95 -2.49 19.39 2.29
N LEU A 96 -1.96 18.49 1.45
CA LEU A 96 -2.71 17.41 0.83
C LEU A 96 -2.82 16.28 1.85
N SER A 97 -4.04 15.84 2.19
CA SER A 97 -4.23 14.75 3.15
C SER A 97 -5.48 13.92 2.87
N GLY A 98 -5.44 12.64 3.26
CA GLY A 98 -6.57 11.71 3.20
C GLY A 98 -6.16 10.31 2.78
N THR A 99 -7.12 9.51 2.34
CA THR A 99 -6.91 8.12 1.90
C THR A 99 -7.43 7.95 0.48
N PRO A 100 -6.55 7.84 -0.54
CA PRO A 100 -6.97 7.64 -1.92
C PRO A 100 -7.77 6.36 -2.08
N LYS A 101 -8.89 6.42 -2.81
CA LYS A 101 -9.77 5.26 -3.04
C LYS A 101 -9.61 4.61 -4.40
N GLN A 102 -8.98 5.30 -5.36
CA GLN A 102 -8.88 4.85 -6.73
C GLN A 102 -7.49 5.15 -7.27
N ALA A 103 -6.87 4.15 -7.91
CA ALA A 103 -5.60 4.33 -8.61
C ALA A 103 -5.80 5.18 -9.88
N GLY A 104 -4.80 5.98 -10.21
CA GLY A 104 -4.83 6.86 -11.35
C GLY A 104 -3.85 8.02 -11.23
N THR A 105 -3.72 8.77 -12.31
CA THR A 105 -2.91 9.98 -12.38
C THR A 105 -3.83 11.19 -12.29
N TYR A 106 -3.63 12.01 -11.26
CA TYR A 106 -4.46 13.18 -10.97
C TYR A 106 -3.64 14.46 -11.15
N ALA A 107 -4.01 15.27 -12.14
CA ALA A 107 -3.40 16.56 -12.38
C ALA A 107 -4.25 17.67 -11.76
N PHE A 108 -3.62 18.54 -10.97
CA PHE A 108 -4.26 19.69 -10.33
C PHE A 108 -3.34 20.89 -10.31
N THR A 109 -3.94 22.06 -10.21
CA THR A 109 -3.23 23.34 -10.14
C THR A 109 -3.47 23.94 -8.77
N LEU A 110 -2.40 24.25 -8.05
CA LEU A 110 -2.47 25.00 -6.81
C LEU A 110 -2.18 26.47 -7.08
N GLU A 111 -2.87 27.32 -6.32
CA GLU A 111 -2.60 28.74 -6.26
C GLU A 111 -2.35 29.13 -4.81
N ALA A 112 -1.26 29.87 -4.60
CA ALA A 112 -0.94 30.52 -3.35
C ALA A 112 -1.00 32.04 -3.54
N SER A 113 -1.55 32.74 -2.56
CA SER A 113 -1.58 34.20 -2.53
C SER A 113 -0.96 34.71 -1.23
N ASP A 114 -0.25 35.83 -1.29
CA ASP A 114 0.35 36.47 -0.12
C ASP A 114 -0.48 37.68 0.37
N ALA A 115 -0.06 38.31 1.47
CA ALA A 115 -0.75 39.45 2.06
C ALA A 115 -0.74 40.71 1.18
N ASN A 116 0.19 40.78 0.22
CA ASN A 116 0.29 41.84 -0.77
C ASN A 116 -0.52 41.53 -2.05
N LEU A 117 -1.35 40.47 -2.03
CA LEU A 117 -2.16 40.02 -3.15
C LEU A 117 -1.33 39.53 -4.35
N SER A 118 -0.06 39.18 -4.14
CA SER A 118 0.76 38.49 -5.13
C SER A 118 0.30 37.04 -5.23
N ASN A 119 0.13 36.53 -6.45
CA ASN A 119 -0.34 35.16 -6.69
C ASN A 119 0.74 34.34 -7.38
N LYS A 120 0.89 33.08 -6.95
CA LYS A 120 1.71 32.08 -7.61
C LYS A 120 0.87 30.86 -7.93
N VAL A 121 0.98 30.39 -9.17
CA VAL A 121 0.30 29.20 -9.66
C VAL A 121 1.33 28.13 -10.01
N ALA A 122 1.08 26.90 -9.59
CA ALA A 122 1.90 25.74 -9.93
C ALA A 122 1.03 24.52 -10.26
N ARG A 123 1.45 23.77 -11.27
CA ARG A 123 0.80 22.52 -11.67
C ARG A 123 1.51 21.34 -11.02
N TYR A 124 0.72 20.40 -10.51
CA TYR A 124 1.19 19.19 -9.88
C TYR A 124 0.48 17.97 -10.44
N THR A 125 1.18 16.85 -10.38
CA THR A 125 0.62 15.55 -10.69
C THR A 125 0.79 14.66 -9.45
N LEU A 126 -0.32 14.09 -8.98
CA LEU A 126 -0.32 13.06 -7.95
C LEU A 126 -0.63 11.72 -8.61
N ASN A 127 0.34 10.83 -8.58
CA ASN A 127 0.18 9.45 -9.02
C ASN A 127 -0.32 8.63 -7.82
N VAL A 128 -1.49 8.02 -7.98
CA VAL A 128 -2.04 7.04 -7.05
C VAL A 128 -1.88 5.67 -7.67
N ASN A 129 -1.05 4.83 -7.06
CA ASN A 129 -0.82 3.48 -7.52
C ASN A 129 -1.64 2.48 -6.70
N GLU A 130 -1.93 1.33 -7.29
CA GLU A 130 -2.35 0.17 -6.51
C GLU A 130 -1.24 -0.21 -5.52
N LEU A 131 -1.65 -0.60 -4.32
CA LEU A 131 -0.71 -0.99 -3.29
C LEU A 131 0.01 -2.28 -3.75
N PRO A 132 1.36 -2.30 -3.84
CA PRO A 132 2.07 -3.50 -4.25
C PRO A 132 1.73 -4.67 -3.31
N PRO A 133 1.64 -5.91 -3.83
CA PRO A 133 1.34 -7.06 -2.99
C PRO A 133 2.43 -7.21 -1.93
N LEU A 134 2.01 -7.47 -0.69
CA LEU A 134 2.95 -7.77 0.39
C LEU A 134 3.67 -9.07 0.06
N SER A 135 5.00 -9.09 0.13
CA SER A 135 5.79 -10.31 -0.01
C SER A 135 6.73 -10.56 1.16
N LEU A 136 6.94 -11.84 1.45
CA LEU A 136 8.02 -12.33 2.31
C LEU A 136 8.99 -13.14 1.46
N GLU A 137 10.27 -12.78 1.53
CA GLU A 137 11.30 -13.31 0.66
C GLU A 137 12.54 -13.70 1.47
N PRO A 138 12.96 -14.97 1.46
CA PRO A 138 14.24 -15.37 2.02
C PRO A 138 15.39 -14.87 1.13
N MET A 139 16.38 -14.21 1.72
CA MET A 139 17.61 -13.81 1.05
C MET A 139 18.60 -14.98 1.06
N LEU A 140 18.55 -15.78 0.00
CA LEU A 140 19.39 -16.98 -0.12
C LEU A 140 20.87 -16.62 -0.26
N PRO A 141 21.79 -17.43 0.32
CA PRO A 141 23.21 -17.30 0.05
C PRO A 141 23.51 -17.65 -1.42
N PRO A 142 24.52 -17.04 -2.04
CA PRO A 142 24.98 -17.46 -3.35
C PRO A 142 25.65 -18.84 -3.27
N GLY A 143 25.23 -19.78 -4.10
CA GLY A 143 25.86 -21.10 -4.22
C GLY A 143 25.49 -22.11 -3.14
N GLU A 144 26.39 -23.07 -2.91
CA GLU A 144 26.18 -24.16 -1.96
C GLU A 144 26.47 -23.74 -0.53
N ILE A 145 25.64 -24.22 0.40
CA ILE A 145 25.91 -24.15 1.83
C ILE A 145 26.67 -25.39 2.29
N ARG A 146 27.71 -25.21 3.10
CA ARG A 146 28.54 -26.32 3.65
C ARG A 146 28.58 -26.36 5.17
N GLY A 147 28.11 -25.31 5.82
CA GLY A 147 28.12 -25.15 7.27
C GLY A 147 26.89 -24.37 7.73
N GLU A 148 26.88 -24.02 9.02
CA GLU A 148 25.78 -23.26 9.59
C GLU A 148 25.64 -21.91 8.89
N THR A 149 24.47 -21.69 8.30
CA THR A 149 24.19 -20.53 7.44
C THR A 149 22.93 -19.84 7.92
N ARG A 150 22.99 -18.50 8.04
CA ARG A 150 21.86 -17.70 8.49
C ARG A 150 21.20 -17.02 7.30
N ILE A 151 19.94 -17.34 7.07
CA ILE A 151 19.13 -16.85 5.96
C ILE A 151 18.11 -15.84 6.50
N PRO A 152 18.27 -14.54 6.21
CA PRO A 152 17.27 -13.55 6.57
C PRO A 152 16.03 -13.68 5.69
N VAL A 153 14.85 -13.49 6.27
CA VAL A 153 13.59 -13.28 5.55
C VAL A 153 13.28 -11.81 5.59
N VAL A 154 13.04 -11.21 4.43
CA VAL A 154 12.74 -9.78 4.25
C VAL A 154 11.28 -9.60 3.89
N VAL A 155 10.68 -8.53 4.41
CA VAL A 155 9.33 -8.11 4.02
C VAL A 155 9.39 -6.99 2.99
N LYS A 156 8.56 -7.07 1.95
CA LYS A 156 8.33 -6.00 0.98
C LYS A 156 6.87 -5.58 1.05
N ALA A 157 6.63 -4.28 0.90
CA ALA A 157 5.28 -3.70 0.98
C ALA A 157 4.49 -4.21 2.21
N PRO A 158 4.95 -3.96 3.44
CA PRO A 158 4.41 -4.57 4.66
C PRO A 158 2.98 -4.11 5.02
N ARG A 159 2.47 -3.02 4.43
CA ARG A 159 1.12 -2.49 4.70
C ARG A 159 0.88 -2.39 6.22
N ALA A 160 -0.29 -2.78 6.72
CA ALA A 160 -0.61 -2.87 8.14
C ALA A 160 -0.29 -4.24 8.79
N VAL A 161 0.70 -4.99 8.29
CA VAL A 161 0.98 -6.35 8.78
C VAL A 161 1.32 -6.37 10.27
N ARG A 162 0.68 -7.29 11.00
CA ARG A 162 0.89 -7.55 12.43
C ARG A 162 1.20 -9.00 12.74
N ALA A 163 0.88 -9.91 11.83
CA ALA A 163 1.27 -11.30 11.95
C ALA A 163 1.65 -11.86 10.57
N ALA A 164 2.57 -12.82 10.54
CA ALA A 164 2.85 -13.58 9.35
C ALA A 164 3.15 -15.04 9.71
N ARG A 165 2.64 -15.95 8.89
CA ARG A 165 3.01 -17.35 8.89
C ARG A 165 3.75 -17.64 7.59
N PHE A 166 4.87 -18.33 7.66
CA PHE A 166 5.48 -18.89 6.46
C PHE A 166 5.81 -20.36 6.65
N THR A 167 5.72 -21.08 5.54
CA THR A 167 6.10 -22.47 5.42
C THR A 167 7.13 -22.61 4.33
N TRP A 168 8.23 -23.31 4.65
CA TRP A 168 9.35 -23.47 3.74
C TRP A 168 9.81 -24.91 3.72
N ASP A 169 9.70 -25.57 2.56
CA ASP A 169 10.37 -26.85 2.35
C ASP A 169 11.85 -26.61 2.02
N LEU A 170 12.71 -26.91 3.00
CA LEU A 170 14.16 -26.73 2.95
C LEU A 170 14.88 -27.94 2.33
N GLY A 171 14.15 -29.03 2.07
CA GLY A 171 14.72 -30.30 1.65
C GLY A 171 15.17 -31.17 2.83
N LYS A 172 15.24 -32.50 2.60
CA LYS A 172 15.54 -33.51 3.63
C LYS A 172 16.96 -33.42 4.21
N ASP A 173 17.89 -32.79 3.50
CA ASP A 173 19.30 -32.71 3.87
C ASP A 173 19.63 -31.40 4.62
N VAL A 174 18.63 -30.64 5.07
CA VAL A 174 18.79 -29.37 5.78
C VAL A 174 18.11 -29.44 7.15
N GLN A 175 18.86 -29.15 8.20
CA GLN A 175 18.35 -29.05 9.57
C GLN A 175 18.30 -27.60 10.01
N VAL A 176 17.19 -27.14 10.58
CA VAL A 176 17.04 -25.81 11.16
C VAL A 176 17.56 -25.86 12.59
N THR A 177 18.62 -25.11 12.87
CA THR A 177 19.22 -25.05 14.22
C THR A 177 18.57 -23.96 15.06
N ARG A 178 18.08 -22.89 14.43
CA ARG A 178 17.49 -21.75 15.13
C ARG A 178 16.61 -20.92 14.19
N VAL A 179 15.52 -20.38 14.70
CA VAL A 179 14.80 -19.26 14.09
C VAL A 179 14.66 -18.15 15.10
N GLN A 180 14.92 -16.91 14.67
CA GLN A 180 14.78 -15.72 15.50
C GLN A 180 13.94 -14.69 14.76
N ALA A 181 13.10 -13.95 15.49
CA ALA A 181 12.59 -12.69 15.00
C ALA A 181 13.77 -11.73 14.78
N ALA A 182 13.64 -10.84 13.80
CA ALA A 182 14.69 -9.87 13.52
C ALA A 182 14.83 -8.80 14.61
N ASP A 183 13.74 -8.48 15.30
CA ASP A 183 13.76 -7.74 16.55
C ASP A 183 13.59 -8.70 17.73
N THR A 184 14.21 -8.40 18.87
CA THR A 184 14.21 -9.26 20.07
C THR A 184 12.88 -9.26 20.81
N SER A 185 11.94 -8.40 20.41
CA SER A 185 10.72 -8.12 21.14
C SER A 185 9.49 -8.78 20.52
N SER A 186 9.59 -9.21 19.27
CA SER A 186 8.56 -9.82 18.46
C SER A 186 8.52 -11.33 18.71
N PRO A 187 7.32 -11.90 18.98
CA PRO A 187 7.21 -13.32 19.19
C PRO A 187 7.49 -14.08 17.90
N VAL A 188 8.25 -15.16 18.01
CA VAL A 188 8.47 -16.13 16.94
C VAL A 188 8.24 -17.54 17.48
N PHE A 189 7.41 -18.30 16.78
CA PHE A 189 7.22 -19.72 17.04
C PHE A 189 7.59 -20.47 15.78
N TRP A 190 8.30 -21.58 15.92
CA TRP A 190 8.69 -22.36 14.75
C TRP A 190 8.79 -23.84 15.10
N ARG A 191 8.59 -24.66 14.08
CA ARG A 191 8.81 -26.10 14.14
C ARG A 191 9.25 -26.62 12.79
N GLN A 192 10.15 -27.59 12.79
CA GLN A 192 10.50 -28.34 11.60
C GLN A 192 9.87 -29.74 11.68
N GLU A 193 9.13 -30.12 10.64
CA GLU A 193 8.55 -31.45 10.45
C GLU A 193 9.15 -32.06 9.17
N GLY A 194 10.09 -33.00 9.33
CA GLY A 194 10.83 -33.54 8.19
C GLY A 194 11.62 -32.44 7.47
N SER A 195 11.33 -32.22 6.19
CA SER A 195 11.97 -31.15 5.39
C SER A 195 11.27 -29.78 5.50
N VAL A 196 10.10 -29.73 6.14
CA VAL A 196 9.24 -28.54 6.13
C VAL A 196 9.40 -27.75 7.43
N LEU A 197 9.82 -26.49 7.29
CA LEU A 197 9.84 -25.50 8.37
C LEU A 197 8.52 -24.71 8.37
N ASN A 198 7.84 -24.66 9.50
CA ASN A 198 6.72 -23.75 9.75
C ASN A 198 7.15 -22.69 10.75
N VAL A 199 6.87 -21.42 10.45
CA VAL A 199 7.21 -20.28 11.32
C VAL A 199 6.02 -19.33 11.42
N ASP A 200 5.70 -18.96 12.65
CA ASP A 200 4.74 -17.94 13.02
C ASP A 200 5.47 -16.73 13.61
N LEU A 201 5.19 -15.55 13.08
CA LEU A 201 5.77 -14.27 13.46
C LEU A 201 4.66 -13.33 13.91
N GLY A 202 4.87 -12.64 15.04
CA GLY A 202 4.07 -11.48 15.42
C GLY A 202 4.92 -10.21 15.35
N PHE A 203 4.30 -9.08 14.98
CA PHE A 203 4.97 -7.78 14.86
C PHE A 203 4.37 -6.77 15.82
N LYS A 204 5.16 -6.29 16.78
CA LYS A 204 4.75 -5.23 17.72
C LYS A 204 4.50 -3.89 17.03
N ALA A 205 5.27 -3.60 16.00
CA ALA A 205 5.12 -2.45 15.12
C ALA A 205 5.05 -2.93 13.67
N VAL A 206 4.41 -2.17 12.78
CA VAL A 206 4.47 -2.46 11.34
C VAL A 206 5.94 -2.38 10.89
N PRO A 207 6.51 -3.45 10.31
CA PRO A 207 7.89 -3.44 9.85
C PRO A 207 8.05 -2.47 8.67
N ARG A 208 9.26 -1.94 8.47
CA ARG A 208 9.54 -1.10 7.28
C ARG A 208 9.77 -2.00 6.06
N SER A 209 9.40 -1.50 4.87
CA SER A 209 9.70 -2.22 3.63
C SER A 209 11.20 -2.45 3.47
N GLY A 210 11.59 -3.67 3.09
CA GLY A 210 12.98 -4.08 2.96
C GLY A 210 13.67 -4.50 4.27
N THR A 211 12.98 -4.46 5.41
CA THR A 211 13.58 -4.93 6.67
C THR A 211 13.53 -6.44 6.80
N ARG A 212 14.51 -6.99 7.53
CA ARG A 212 14.51 -8.39 7.95
C ARG A 212 13.42 -8.56 9.01
N VAL A 213 12.62 -9.61 8.89
CA VAL A 213 11.54 -9.94 9.84
C VAL A 213 11.84 -11.23 10.61
N ALA A 214 12.61 -12.14 10.00
CA ALA A 214 13.10 -13.35 10.64
C ALA A 214 14.52 -13.65 10.18
N LEU A 215 15.26 -14.41 11.00
CA LEU A 215 16.53 -15.00 10.63
C LEU A 215 16.46 -16.50 10.92
N VAL A 216 16.53 -17.29 9.86
CA VAL A 216 16.49 -18.75 9.89
C VAL A 216 17.93 -19.25 9.78
N THR A 217 18.43 -19.91 10.83
CA THR A 217 19.74 -20.55 10.82
C THR A 217 19.57 -22.03 10.48
N VAL A 218 20.28 -22.46 9.45
CA VAL A 218 20.24 -23.82 8.92
C VAL A 218 21.63 -24.45 8.92
N LYS A 219 21.70 -25.76 9.12
CA LYS A 219 22.90 -26.56 8.98
C LYS A 219 22.64 -27.67 7.95
N PRO A 220 23.38 -27.68 6.82
CA PRO A 220 23.26 -28.75 5.85
C PRO A 220 23.89 -30.04 6.41
N LEU A 221 23.22 -31.17 6.19
CA LEU A 221 23.75 -32.52 6.43
C LEU A 221 24.74 -32.94 5.33
N LYS A 222 24.54 -32.41 4.11
CA LYS A 222 25.42 -32.57 2.95
C LYS A 222 25.50 -31.22 2.22
N PRO A 223 26.64 -30.89 1.58
CA PRO A 223 26.73 -29.71 0.73
C PRO A 223 25.60 -29.67 -0.29
N GLY A 224 24.95 -28.52 -0.42
CA GLY A 224 23.81 -28.37 -1.33
C GLY A 224 23.31 -26.94 -1.40
N THR A 225 22.42 -26.67 -2.35
CA THR A 225 21.76 -25.38 -2.51
C THR A 225 20.40 -25.39 -1.83
N ILE A 226 19.94 -24.22 -1.38
CA ILE A 226 18.59 -24.02 -0.86
C ILE A 226 17.81 -23.19 -1.89
N SER A 227 16.52 -23.50 -2.05
CA SER A 227 15.63 -22.80 -2.96
C SER A 227 14.47 -22.11 -2.22
N ALA A 228 14.03 -20.97 -2.75
CA ALA A 228 12.84 -20.24 -2.30
C ALA A 228 11.57 -20.63 -3.08
N SER A 229 11.67 -21.55 -4.06
CA SER A 229 10.52 -21.98 -4.87
C SER A 229 9.41 -22.60 -3.99
N ASN A 230 9.81 -23.33 -2.96
CA ASN A 230 8.92 -23.97 -1.99
C ASN A 230 8.76 -23.14 -0.70
N PHE A 231 8.79 -21.81 -0.84
CA PHE A 231 8.51 -20.85 0.22
C PHE A 231 7.11 -20.29 0.02
N TRP A 232 6.24 -20.48 1.01
CA TRP A 232 4.85 -20.04 1.04
C TRP A 232 4.62 -19.20 2.28
N TYR A 233 3.73 -18.22 2.19
CA TYR A 233 3.43 -17.37 3.32
C TYR A 233 2.00 -16.86 3.28
N GLU A 234 1.55 -16.42 4.44
CA GLU A 234 0.32 -15.68 4.64
C GLU A 234 0.61 -14.59 5.67
N SER A 235 0.20 -13.37 5.37
CA SER A 235 0.39 -12.21 6.24
C SER A 235 -0.97 -11.62 6.58
N ARG A 236 -1.12 -11.17 7.83
CA ARG A 236 -2.37 -10.64 8.36
C ARG A 236 -2.17 -9.32 9.08
N ASP A 237 -3.22 -8.50 9.11
CA ASP A 237 -3.29 -7.32 9.96
C ASP A 237 -3.60 -7.70 11.42
N GLY A 238 -3.73 -6.69 12.29
CA GLY A 238 -4.04 -6.89 13.71
C GLY A 238 -5.45 -7.40 13.98
N ALA A 239 -6.35 -7.33 13.00
CA ALA A 239 -7.71 -7.84 13.07
C ALA A 239 -7.86 -9.24 12.43
N GLY A 240 -6.78 -9.79 11.87
CA GLY A 240 -6.75 -11.11 11.24
C GLY A 240 -7.11 -11.12 9.75
N LYS A 241 -7.30 -9.96 9.11
CA LYS A 241 -7.51 -9.84 7.66
C LYS A 241 -6.23 -10.19 6.93
N VAL A 242 -6.31 -11.03 5.90
CA VAL A 242 -5.17 -11.37 5.05
C VAL A 242 -4.75 -10.16 4.20
N LEU A 243 -3.47 -9.83 4.23
CA LEU A 243 -2.86 -8.69 3.52
C LEU A 243 -2.01 -9.12 2.32
N GLY A 244 -1.51 -10.35 2.32
CA GLY A 244 -0.70 -10.91 1.25
C GLY A 244 -0.40 -12.38 1.52
N GLU A 245 -0.46 -13.19 0.47
CA GLU A 245 -0.22 -14.62 0.53
C GLU A 245 0.50 -15.13 -0.71
N LYS A 246 1.30 -16.18 -0.52
CA LYS A 246 1.82 -17.04 -1.57
C LYS A 246 1.42 -18.47 -1.23
N LYS A 247 0.35 -18.96 -1.85
CA LYS A 247 -0.27 -20.25 -1.52
C LYS A 247 0.62 -21.41 -1.96
N ARG A 248 0.65 -22.47 -1.14
CA ARG A 248 1.20 -23.76 -1.55
C ARG A 248 0.40 -24.27 -2.75
N PRO A 249 1.03 -24.83 -3.80
CA PRO A 249 0.33 -25.61 -4.79
C PRO A 249 -0.47 -26.69 -4.06
N GLN A 250 -1.77 -26.49 -3.94
CA GLN A 250 -2.65 -27.49 -3.35
C GLN A 250 -2.65 -28.62 -4.37
N ALA A 251 -2.23 -29.83 -3.97
CA ALA A 251 -2.54 -31.00 -4.77
C ALA A 251 -4.05 -30.95 -5.04
N ALA A 252 -4.43 -30.99 -6.33
CA ALA A 252 -5.84 -31.04 -6.71
C ALA A 252 -6.52 -32.09 -5.81
N PRO A 253 -7.71 -31.81 -5.24
CA PRO A 253 -8.39 -32.79 -4.41
C PRO A 253 -8.38 -34.12 -5.17
N ALA A 254 -7.70 -35.13 -4.60
CA ALA A 254 -7.71 -36.45 -5.19
C ALA A 254 -9.19 -36.77 -5.39
N ALA A 255 -9.60 -36.95 -6.66
CA ALA A 255 -10.95 -37.36 -6.96
C ALA A 255 -11.24 -38.55 -6.05
N LEU A 256 -12.21 -38.38 -5.15
CA LEU A 256 -12.67 -39.46 -4.28
C LEU A 256 -12.86 -40.66 -5.20
N PRO A 257 -12.19 -41.81 -4.96
CA PRO A 257 -12.46 -42.99 -5.76
C PRO A 257 -13.96 -43.25 -5.67
N ALA A 258 -14.62 -43.26 -6.83
CA ALA A 258 -16.03 -43.55 -6.94
C ALA A 258 -16.32 -44.79 -6.08
N ALA A 259 -17.26 -44.65 -5.15
CA ALA A 259 -17.66 -45.72 -4.26
C ALA A 259 -17.93 -46.97 -5.10
N ALA A 260 -17.18 -48.04 -4.83
CA ALA A 260 -17.45 -49.36 -5.39
C ALA A 260 -18.90 -49.73 -5.04
N PRO A 261 -19.67 -50.32 -5.98
CA PRO A 261 -21.05 -50.70 -5.71
C PRO A 261 -21.08 -51.70 -4.54
N ALA A 262 -21.93 -51.41 -3.56
CA ALA A 262 -22.14 -52.25 -2.40
C ALA A 262 -22.45 -53.69 -2.84
N GLY A 263 -21.62 -54.63 -2.37
CA GLY A 263 -21.88 -56.06 -2.52
C GLY A 263 -23.17 -56.44 -1.82
N THR A 264 -24.10 -57.03 -2.56
CA THR A 264 -25.31 -57.65 -2.03
C THR A 264 -24.95 -58.96 -1.33
N THR A 265 -25.30 -59.06 -0.05
CA THR A 265 -25.31 -60.29 0.76
C THR A 265 -26.25 -61.34 0.14
N PRO A 266 -25.90 -62.64 0.11
CA PRO A 266 -26.79 -63.69 -0.39
C PRO A 266 -27.68 -64.25 0.73
N ALA A 267 -29.00 -64.29 0.49
CA ALA A 267 -29.92 -65.15 1.24
C ALA A 267 -31.15 -65.53 0.40
N ASN A 268 -31.03 -66.71 -0.21
CA ASN A 268 -32.00 -67.80 -0.32
C ASN A 268 -33.50 -67.50 -0.55
N GLY A 269 -34.04 -68.05 -1.65
CA GLY A 269 -35.48 -68.20 -1.88
C GLY A 269 -35.85 -68.43 -3.35
N THR A 270 -35.82 -69.68 -3.81
CA THR A 270 -36.44 -70.13 -5.08
C THR A 270 -37.96 -70.30 -4.86
N PRO A 271 -38.83 -69.92 -5.81
CA PRO A 271 -39.38 -70.93 -6.73
C PRO A 271 -39.59 -70.46 -8.20
N THR A 272 -39.21 -71.37 -9.12
CA THR A 272 -39.87 -71.79 -10.40
C THR A 272 -40.70 -70.80 -11.24
N THR A 273 -40.36 -70.59 -12.53
CA THR A 273 -41.06 -71.14 -13.72
C THR A 273 -40.50 -70.64 -15.09
N ASP A 274 -40.16 -71.61 -15.94
CA ASP A 274 -40.47 -71.76 -17.38
C ASP A 274 -39.94 -70.83 -18.52
N LYS A 275 -39.38 -71.52 -19.55
CA LYS A 275 -39.54 -71.38 -21.01
C LYS A 275 -38.89 -70.23 -21.85
N THR A 276 -37.83 -70.63 -22.58
CA THR A 276 -37.75 -70.69 -24.08
C THR A 276 -37.05 -69.60 -24.95
N THR A 277 -36.19 -70.15 -25.83
CA THR A 277 -35.69 -69.74 -27.17
C THR A 277 -34.58 -68.70 -27.39
N SER A 278 -33.46 -69.24 -27.89
CA SER A 278 -32.48 -68.71 -28.87
C SER A 278 -33.15 -68.46 -30.25
N PRO A 279 -32.49 -68.03 -31.37
CA PRO A 279 -31.05 -67.78 -31.60
C PRO A 279 -30.69 -66.57 -32.51
N GLY A 280 -29.39 -66.27 -32.66
CA GLY A 280 -28.89 -65.56 -33.85
C GLY A 280 -27.52 -64.88 -33.72
N THR A 281 -26.50 -65.47 -34.35
CA THR A 281 -25.19 -64.89 -34.74
C THR A 281 -24.95 -65.32 -36.21
N PRO A 282 -23.90 -64.92 -36.97
CA PRO A 282 -23.00 -63.74 -37.08
C PRO A 282 -23.14 -63.16 -38.54
N PRO A 283 -22.19 -62.48 -39.26
CA PRO A 283 -20.74 -62.33 -39.03
C PRO A 283 -20.00 -61.04 -39.50
N ALA A 284 -18.70 -60.96 -39.13
CA ALA A 284 -17.51 -60.68 -39.98
C ALA A 284 -17.45 -59.38 -40.84
N SER A 285 -16.34 -58.76 -41.19
CA SER A 285 -14.88 -58.84 -41.01
C SER A 285 -14.31 -57.68 -41.85
N GLY A 286 -13.06 -57.24 -41.63
CA GLY A 286 -12.34 -56.53 -42.70
C GLY A 286 -11.33 -55.50 -42.23
N THR A 287 -10.06 -55.85 -42.41
CA THR A 287 -8.84 -55.14 -42.00
C THR A 287 -8.21 -54.40 -43.19
N SER A 288 -7.31 -53.45 -42.88
CA SER A 288 -6.01 -53.20 -43.57
C SER A 288 -5.88 -52.00 -44.53
N THR A 289 -4.97 -51.07 -44.15
CA THR A 289 -3.80 -50.48 -44.88
C THR A 289 -4.02 -49.86 -46.29
N ASP A 290 -3.36 -48.82 -46.80
CA ASP A 290 -2.02 -48.23 -46.58
C ASP A 290 -1.87 -46.87 -47.32
N THR A 291 -0.95 -46.02 -46.83
CA THR A 291 -0.01 -45.08 -47.49
C THR A 291 -0.37 -44.27 -48.77
N SER A 292 -0.24 -42.92 -48.71
CA SER A 292 0.88 -42.11 -49.27
C SER A 292 0.50 -40.67 -49.71
N THR A 293 1.34 -39.72 -49.27
CA THR A 293 1.91 -38.53 -49.97
C THR A 293 1.03 -37.45 -50.61
N GLY A 294 1.30 -36.18 -50.26
CA GLY A 294 0.93 -35.03 -51.11
C GLY A 294 0.87 -33.69 -50.38
N SER A 295 1.73 -32.76 -50.79
CA SER A 295 2.02 -31.47 -50.18
C SER A 295 0.94 -30.38 -50.28
N GLU A 296 1.12 -29.38 -49.42
CA GLU A 296 1.04 -27.94 -49.72
C GLU A 296 -0.19 -27.12 -49.25
N LYS A 297 0.18 -26.00 -48.60
CA LYS A 297 -0.43 -24.65 -48.60
C LYS A 297 -1.33 -24.23 -47.44
N THR A 298 -0.70 -23.49 -46.53
CA THR A 298 -1.25 -22.51 -45.59
C THR A 298 -2.22 -21.52 -46.26
N PRO A 299 -3.42 -21.28 -45.68
CA PRO A 299 -4.17 -20.06 -45.90
C PRO A 299 -4.01 -19.07 -44.74
N ALA A 300 -3.89 -17.79 -45.10
CA ALA A 300 -3.77 -16.62 -44.25
C ALA A 300 -4.98 -16.40 -43.29
N PRO A 301 -4.82 -15.62 -42.20
CA PRO A 301 -5.89 -15.41 -41.23
C PRO A 301 -6.99 -14.49 -41.78
N VAL A 302 -8.23 -14.96 -41.67
CA VAL A 302 -9.43 -14.20 -42.03
C VAL A 302 -9.70 -13.14 -40.96
N THR A 303 -9.73 -11.88 -41.37
CA THR A 303 -10.12 -10.74 -40.55
C THR A 303 -11.62 -10.78 -40.25
N SER A 304 -11.98 -10.79 -38.96
CA SER A 304 -13.37 -10.65 -38.52
C SER A 304 -13.79 -9.17 -38.54
N PRO A 305 -15.01 -8.82 -38.96
CA PRO A 305 -15.48 -7.44 -38.94
C PRO A 305 -15.84 -6.97 -37.53
N THR A 306 -15.40 -5.76 -37.20
CA THR A 306 -15.69 -5.00 -35.97
C THR A 306 -17.21 -4.72 -35.83
N PRO A 307 -17.83 -4.94 -34.66
CA PRO A 307 -19.21 -4.52 -34.43
C PRO A 307 -19.32 -3.01 -34.17
N THR A 308 -20.21 -2.35 -34.90
CA THR A 308 -20.60 -0.93 -34.74
C THR A 308 -21.28 -0.70 -33.38
N PRO A 309 -20.90 0.33 -32.59
CA PRO A 309 -21.58 0.65 -31.35
C PRO A 309 -22.97 1.29 -31.60
N PRO A 310 -23.98 1.05 -30.74
CA PRO A 310 -25.30 1.65 -30.88
C PRO A 310 -25.29 3.15 -30.58
N ALA A 311 -26.11 3.90 -31.33
CA ALA A 311 -26.27 5.34 -31.22
C ALA A 311 -26.77 5.77 -29.82
N SER A 312 -26.18 6.86 -29.31
CA SER A 312 -26.55 7.48 -28.03
C SER A 312 -27.92 8.18 -28.14
N PRO A 313 -28.83 8.02 -27.16
CA PRO A 313 -30.11 8.74 -27.15
C PRO A 313 -29.91 10.24 -26.84
N ALA A 314 -30.66 11.08 -27.56
CA ALA A 314 -30.61 12.54 -27.44
C ALA A 314 -31.00 13.06 -26.04
N PRO A 315 -30.45 14.19 -25.57
CA PRO A 315 -30.77 14.75 -24.26
C PRO A 315 -32.20 15.31 -24.21
N THR A 316 -32.93 14.96 -23.14
CA THR A 316 -34.26 15.48 -22.82
C THR A 316 -34.18 16.97 -22.43
N PRO A 317 -35.05 17.86 -22.96
CA PRO A 317 -35.07 19.26 -22.55
C PRO A 317 -35.56 19.43 -21.09
N PRO A 318 -35.09 20.47 -20.37
CA PRO A 318 -35.45 20.70 -18.97
C PRO A 318 -36.93 21.09 -18.83
N GLN A 319 -37.62 20.48 -17.87
CA GLN A 319 -38.98 20.85 -17.49
C GLN A 319 -38.96 22.14 -16.66
N THR A 320 -39.75 23.12 -17.09
CA THR A 320 -40.00 24.38 -16.38
C THR A 320 -40.78 24.10 -15.09
N PRO A 321 -40.33 24.55 -13.90
CA PRO A 321 -41.14 24.49 -12.69
C PRO A 321 -42.37 25.39 -12.82
N GLY A 322 -43.56 24.79 -12.64
CA GLY A 322 -44.83 25.49 -12.64
C GLY A 322 -44.89 26.57 -11.55
N GLN A 323 -45.26 27.77 -11.96
CA GLN A 323 -45.67 28.84 -11.07
C GLN A 323 -46.96 28.44 -10.35
N GLY A 324 -46.88 28.24 -9.03
CA GLY A 324 -48.03 28.33 -8.14
C GLY A 324 -48.09 29.75 -7.58
N GLN A 325 -49.11 30.50 -7.97
CA GLN A 325 -49.48 31.82 -7.46
C GLN A 325 -51.02 31.87 -7.51
N PRO A 326 -51.72 32.68 -6.70
CA PRO A 326 -51.34 33.41 -5.48
C PRO A 326 -51.90 32.79 -4.18
#